data_AF-A0A5Z5KWZ5-F1
#
_entry.id   AF-A0A5Z5KWZ5-F1
#
_cell.length_a   1.000
_cell.length_b   1.000
_cell.length_c   1.000
_cell.angle_alpha   90.00
_cell.angle_beta   90.00
_cell.angle_gamma   90.00
#
_symmetry.space_group_name_H-M   'P 1'
#
loop_
_entity.id
_entity.type
_entity.pdbx_description
1 polymer ?
#
loop_
_entity_poly.entity_id
_entity_poly.type
_entity_poly.pdbx_seq_one_letter_code
_entity_poly.pdbx_strand_id
1 'polypeptide(L)'
;SLPRETRVIRPEEECCPACGGELRILGNYVSEQLELISSAFKVIETQRPQLACCRCDHIVQAPEPSKSIARSYAGAGLLAHIVTRKYADHLPLYRQSEIYRRQGVELSRATLRRWTGAVAELLEPLYGVLRQYVLMPGKVHADDIPVLVRDPGSGKPRSARLWVYVRD
;
A
#
# COMPACT_ATOMS: atom_id res chain seq x y z
N SER A 1 -1.42 -19.35 -12.70
CA SER A 1 -1.03 -17.93 -12.81
C SER A 1 -2.17 -17.07 -12.30
N LEU A 2 -1.88 -15.90 -11.70
CA LEU A 2 -2.92 -14.98 -11.24
C LEU A 2 -3.59 -14.27 -12.43
N PRO A 3 -4.88 -13.91 -12.33
CA PRO A 3 -5.55 -13.09 -13.34
C PRO A 3 -4.86 -11.72 -13.45
N ARG A 4 -4.81 -11.17 -14.67
CA ARG A 4 -4.11 -9.92 -14.97
C ARG A 4 -5.07 -8.85 -15.49
N GLU A 5 -4.89 -7.61 -15.08
CA GLU A 5 -5.52 -6.42 -15.67
C GLU A 5 -4.43 -5.57 -16.30
N THR A 6 -4.52 -5.32 -17.60
CA THR A 6 -3.59 -4.39 -18.26
C THR A 6 -4.21 -2.99 -18.31
N ARG A 7 -3.48 -2.00 -17.82
CA ARG A 7 -3.82 -0.58 -17.89
C ARG A 7 -2.76 0.14 -18.70
N VAL A 8 -3.16 0.77 -19.80
CA VAL A 8 -2.25 1.56 -20.64
C VAL A 8 -2.43 3.04 -20.27
N ILE A 9 -1.35 3.69 -19.85
CA ILE A 9 -1.31 5.11 -19.56
C ILE A 9 -0.44 5.78 -20.62
N ARG A 10 -1.09 6.46 -21.57
CA ARG A 10 -0.41 7.20 -22.62
C ARG A 10 0.03 8.58 -22.11
N PRO A 11 1.10 9.16 -22.67
CA PRO A 11 1.41 10.57 -22.43
C PRO A 11 0.26 11.46 -22.88
N GLU A 12 0.13 12.62 -22.25
CA GLU A 12 -0.89 13.63 -22.61
C GLU A 12 -0.49 14.41 -23.87
N GLU A 13 0.81 14.46 -24.16
CA GLU A 13 1.36 15.19 -25.29
C GLU A 13 1.10 14.47 -26.62
N GLU A 14 0.41 15.16 -27.53
CA GLU A 14 0.18 14.67 -28.91
C GLU A 14 1.36 14.98 -29.85
N CYS A 15 2.22 15.94 -29.48
CA CYS A 15 3.40 16.35 -30.24
C CYS A 15 4.59 16.61 -29.30
N CYS A 16 5.80 16.67 -29.86
CA CYS A 16 7.00 16.88 -29.07
C CYS A 16 6.96 18.23 -28.32
N PRO A 17 7.05 18.25 -26.98
CA PRO A 17 6.98 19.48 -26.21
C PRO A 17 8.20 20.40 -26.44
N ALA A 18 9.31 19.86 -26.97
CA ALA A 18 10.51 20.61 -27.24
C ALA A 18 10.55 21.29 -28.62
N CYS A 19 9.92 20.70 -29.65
CA CYS A 19 10.06 21.18 -31.04
C CYS A 19 8.78 21.07 -31.90
N GLY A 20 7.67 20.58 -31.36
CA GLY A 20 6.40 20.37 -32.07
C GLY A 20 6.42 19.24 -33.11
N GLY A 21 7.49 18.44 -33.18
CA GLY A 21 7.59 17.30 -34.11
C GLY A 21 6.68 16.12 -33.76
N GLU A 22 6.46 15.24 -34.74
CA GLU A 22 5.71 13.98 -34.59
C GLU A 22 6.39 13.06 -33.57
N LEU A 23 5.58 12.39 -32.73
CA LEU A 23 6.00 11.42 -31.75
C LEU A 23 5.72 10.00 -32.26
N ARG A 24 6.68 9.09 -32.11
CA ARG A 24 6.52 7.66 -32.44
C ARG A 24 6.85 6.78 -31.26
N ILE A 25 6.21 5.61 -31.17
CA ILE A 25 6.45 4.63 -30.11
C ILE A 25 7.89 4.13 -30.23
N LEU A 26 8.67 4.36 -29.16
CA LEU A 26 10.02 3.85 -28.97
C LEU A 26 10.00 2.52 -28.21
N GLY A 27 9.15 2.41 -27.19
CA GLY A 27 9.08 1.24 -26.32
C GLY A 27 7.95 1.32 -25.31
N ASN A 28 7.89 0.36 -24.40
CA ASN A 28 6.89 0.32 -23.33
C ASN A 28 7.57 0.01 -22.00
N TYR A 29 7.33 0.84 -20.99
CA TYR A 29 7.69 0.52 -19.61
C TYR A 29 6.53 -0.21 -18.95
N VAL A 30 6.80 -1.36 -18.33
CA VAL A 30 5.79 -2.19 -17.66
C VAL A 30 6.09 -2.25 -16.17
N SER A 31 5.06 -2.10 -15.35
CA SER A 31 5.15 -2.30 -13.90
C SER A 31 3.97 -3.13 -13.39
N GLU A 32 4.22 -3.93 -12.36
CA GLU A 32 3.22 -4.86 -11.81
C GLU A 32 2.80 -4.52 -10.38
N GLN A 33 1.49 -4.44 -10.20
CA GLN A 33 0.65 -4.30 -9.01
C GLN A 33 0.12 -5.63 -8.45
N LEU A 34 0.48 -6.14 -7.27
CA LEU A 34 -0.30 -7.21 -6.64
C LEU A 34 -1.48 -6.62 -5.88
N GLU A 35 -2.70 -6.91 -6.32
CA GLU A 35 -3.94 -6.35 -5.75
C GLU A 35 -4.88 -7.45 -5.25
N LEU A 36 -5.77 -7.11 -4.31
CA LEU A 36 -6.82 -7.98 -3.82
C LEU A 36 -8.19 -7.31 -4.02
N ILE A 37 -9.00 -7.86 -4.92
CA ILE A 37 -10.32 -7.33 -5.28
C ILE A 37 -11.35 -8.42 -4.99
N SER A 38 -12.36 -8.13 -4.17
CA SER A 38 -13.42 -9.10 -3.82
C SER A 38 -12.87 -10.46 -3.36
N SER A 39 -11.81 -10.43 -2.54
CA SER A 39 -11.10 -11.62 -2.03
C SER A 39 -10.36 -12.47 -3.08
N ALA A 40 -10.22 -12.00 -4.31
CA ALA A 40 -9.41 -12.62 -5.35
C ALA A 40 -8.14 -11.81 -5.63
N PHE A 41 -7.00 -12.50 -5.67
CA PHE A 41 -5.73 -11.88 -6.05
C PHE A 41 -5.69 -11.62 -7.55
N LYS A 42 -5.16 -10.45 -7.92
CA LYS A 42 -4.99 -10.01 -9.30
C LYS A 42 -3.67 -9.27 -9.47
N VAL A 43 -3.06 -9.37 -10.64
CA VAL A 43 -1.94 -8.52 -11.02
C VAL A 43 -2.45 -7.36 -11.87
N ILE A 44 -2.26 -6.13 -11.43
CA ILE A 44 -2.50 -4.93 -12.22
C ILE A 44 -1.20 -4.59 -12.94
N GLU A 45 -1.15 -4.83 -14.24
CA GLU A 45 -0.04 -4.48 -15.10
C GLU A 45 -0.27 -3.08 -15.67
N THR A 46 0.61 -2.14 -15.33
CA THR A 46 0.58 -0.78 -15.90
C THR A 46 1.62 -0.65 -16.98
N GLN A 47 1.17 -0.40 -18.20
CA GLN A 47 2.01 -0.14 -19.38
C GLN A 47 2.04 1.36 -19.67
N ARG A 48 3.24 1.91 -19.80
CA ARG A 48 3.48 3.32 -20.12
C ARG A 48 4.33 3.41 -21.39
N PRO A 49 3.71 3.66 -22.56
CA PRO A 49 4.44 3.85 -23.80
C PRO A 49 5.45 4.99 -23.68
N GLN A 50 6.66 4.73 -24.14
CA GLN A 50 7.69 5.72 -24.39
C GLN A 50 7.60 6.14 -25.84
N LEU A 51 7.45 7.44 -26.06
CA LEU A 51 7.41 8.04 -27.38
C LEU A 51 8.70 8.83 -27.60
N ALA A 52 9.26 8.78 -28.80
CA ALA A 52 10.42 9.59 -29.19
C ALA A 52 10.02 10.52 -30.34
N CYS A 53 10.51 11.77 -30.28
CA CYS A 53 10.32 12.72 -31.35
C CYS A 53 11.17 12.37 -32.57
N CYS A 54 10.56 12.34 -33.76
CA CYS A 54 11.27 12.05 -35.01
C CYS A 54 12.22 13.15 -35.50
N ARG A 55 12.27 14.31 -34.83
CA ARG A 55 13.10 15.46 -35.23
C ARG A 55 14.27 15.74 -34.30
N CYS A 56 14.07 15.60 -32.99
CA CYS A 56 15.05 16.01 -31.98
C CYS A 56 15.30 14.95 -30.91
N ASP A 57 14.80 13.73 -31.09
CA ASP A 57 14.97 12.57 -30.20
C ASP A 57 14.50 12.77 -28.75
N HIS A 58 13.71 13.82 -28.48
CA HIS A 58 13.12 14.05 -27.17
C HIS A 58 12.15 12.91 -26.81
N ILE A 59 12.29 12.35 -25.61
CA ILE A 59 11.47 11.22 -25.13
C ILE A 59 10.35 11.74 -24.24
N VAL A 60 9.13 11.33 -24.56
CA VAL A 60 7.91 11.63 -23.82
C VAL A 60 7.35 10.33 -23.25
N GLN A 61 6.98 10.35 -21.98
CA GLN A 61 6.38 9.20 -21.29
C GLN A 61 5.43 9.69 -20.19
N ALA A 62 4.30 9.00 -20.01
CA ALA A 62 3.41 9.28 -18.90
C ALA A 62 4.12 9.10 -17.54
N PRO A 63 3.84 9.97 -16.54
CA PRO A 63 4.41 9.84 -15.21
C PRO A 63 4.03 8.50 -14.55
N GLU A 64 4.80 8.06 -13.56
CA GLU A 64 4.50 6.82 -12.85
C GLU A 64 3.28 7.05 -11.96
N PRO A 65 2.27 6.17 -11.96
CA PRO A 65 1.16 6.28 -11.03
C PRO A 65 1.66 6.27 -9.59
N SER A 66 1.03 7.09 -8.75
CA SER A 66 1.31 7.10 -7.32
C SER A 66 1.08 5.71 -6.73
N LYS A 67 2.07 5.21 -5.99
CA LYS A 67 1.97 3.97 -5.22
C LYS A 67 1.74 4.31 -3.76
N SER A 68 0.90 3.53 -3.07
CA SER A 68 0.64 3.74 -1.63
C SER A 68 1.93 3.66 -0.81
N ILE A 69 2.80 2.69 -1.13
CA ILE A 69 4.12 2.54 -0.51
C ILE A 69 5.18 2.63 -1.61
N ALA A 70 6.12 3.56 -1.47
CA ALA A 70 7.20 3.74 -2.44
C ALA A 70 7.98 2.44 -2.67
N ARG A 71 8.26 2.12 -3.94
CA ARG A 71 8.96 0.90 -4.38
C ARG A 71 8.30 -0.43 -3.97
N SER A 72 7.07 -0.40 -3.48
CA SER A 72 6.28 -1.61 -3.19
C SER A 72 5.48 -2.03 -4.41
N TYR A 73 5.29 -3.35 -4.56
CA TYR A 73 4.36 -3.92 -5.51
C TYR A 73 2.98 -4.21 -4.88
N ALA A 74 2.75 -3.90 -3.61
CA ALA A 74 1.42 -4.06 -3.03
C ALA A 74 0.47 -2.95 -3.51
N GLY A 75 -0.69 -3.35 -4.01
CA GLY A 75 -1.83 -2.49 -4.28
C GLY A 75 -2.53 -2.04 -3.00
N ALA A 76 -3.34 -0.99 -3.10
CA ALA A 76 -3.99 -0.38 -1.95
C ALA A 76 -5.03 -1.29 -1.31
N GLY A 77 -5.77 -2.06 -2.12
CA GLY A 77 -6.78 -3.01 -1.62
C GLY A 77 -6.17 -4.14 -0.82
N LEU A 78 -5.03 -4.69 -1.29
CA LEU A 78 -4.25 -5.68 -0.55
C LEU A 78 -3.75 -5.12 0.79
N LEU A 79 -3.18 -3.90 0.79
CA LEU A 79 -2.70 -3.26 2.01
C LEU A 79 -3.83 -3.05 3.02
N ALA A 80 -4.95 -2.50 2.57
CA ALA A 80 -6.15 -2.30 3.39
C ALA A 80 -6.66 -3.63 3.96
N HIS A 81 -6.69 -4.70 3.14
CA HIS A 81 -7.10 -6.02 3.59
C HIS A 81 -6.16 -6.58 4.68
N ILE A 82 -4.84 -6.50 4.48
CA ILE A 82 -3.86 -7.02 5.45
C ILE A 82 -4.04 -6.37 6.83
N VAL A 83 -4.15 -5.03 6.87
CA VAL A 83 -4.28 -4.31 8.14
C VAL A 83 -5.65 -4.52 8.79
N THR A 84 -6.72 -4.53 8.00
CA THR A 84 -8.09 -4.80 8.50
C THR A 84 -8.14 -6.20 9.10
N ARG A 85 -7.65 -7.21 8.37
CA ARG A 85 -7.59 -8.58 8.86
C ARG A 85 -6.77 -8.71 10.13
N LYS A 86 -5.65 -7.99 10.22
CA LYS A 86 -4.77 -8.05 11.39
C LYS A 86 -5.41 -7.45 12.62
N TYR A 87 -5.99 -6.26 12.50
CA TYR A 87 -6.39 -5.44 13.65
C TYR A 87 -7.89 -5.52 13.96
N ALA A 88 -8.76 -5.54 12.95
CA ALA A 88 -10.20 -5.66 13.15
C ALA A 88 -10.63 -7.12 13.30
N ASP A 89 -10.11 -8.02 12.47
CA ASP A 89 -10.52 -9.44 12.47
C ASP A 89 -9.61 -10.32 13.34
N HIS A 90 -8.63 -9.73 14.03
CA HIS A 90 -7.67 -10.43 14.88
C HIS A 90 -6.93 -11.60 14.19
N LEU A 91 -6.67 -11.50 12.88
CA LEU A 91 -6.03 -12.53 12.08
C LEU A 91 -4.51 -12.31 12.01
N PRO A 92 -3.67 -13.12 12.70
CA PRO A 92 -2.24 -12.89 12.77
C PRO A 92 -1.56 -13.01 11.40
N LEU A 93 -0.48 -12.25 11.19
CA LEU A 93 0.21 -12.17 9.90
C LEU A 93 0.75 -13.52 9.38
N TYR A 94 1.12 -14.45 10.27
CA TYR A 94 1.54 -15.80 9.85
C TYR A 94 0.37 -16.57 9.22
N ARG A 95 -0.83 -16.44 9.81
CA ARG A 95 -2.03 -17.12 9.32
C ARG A 95 -2.51 -16.50 8.02
N GLN A 96 -2.40 -15.17 7.89
CA GLN A 96 -2.62 -14.48 6.61
C GLN A 96 -1.69 -15.01 5.51
N SER A 97 -0.38 -15.11 5.80
CA SER A 97 0.62 -15.67 4.87
C SER A 97 0.26 -17.08 4.40
N GLU A 98 -0.21 -17.94 5.30
CA GLU A 98 -0.69 -19.29 4.95
C GLU A 98 -1.97 -19.29 4.11
N ILE A 99 -2.92 -18.39 4.41
CA ILE A 99 -4.14 -18.22 3.61
C ILE A 99 -3.78 -17.80 2.18
N TYR A 100 -2.90 -16.80 2.03
CA TYR A 100 -2.47 -16.32 0.71
C TYR A 100 -1.72 -17.41 -0.06
N ARG A 101 -0.91 -18.24 0.62
CA ARG A 101 -0.25 -19.39 -0.01
C ARG A 101 -1.24 -20.39 -0.59
N ARG A 102 -2.34 -20.67 0.12
CA ARG A 102 -3.44 -21.52 -0.39
C ARG A 102 -4.14 -20.92 -1.61
N GLN A 103 -4.04 -19.61 -1.82
CA GLN A 103 -4.53 -18.89 -3.00
C GLN A 103 -3.44 -18.73 -4.09
N GLY A 104 -2.28 -19.39 -3.93
CA GLY A 104 -1.19 -19.34 -4.89
C GLY A 104 -0.29 -18.09 -4.79
N VAL A 105 -0.36 -17.36 -3.68
CA VAL A 105 0.44 -16.13 -3.45
C VAL A 105 1.37 -16.29 -2.26
N GLU A 106 2.67 -16.26 -2.51
CA GLU A 106 3.69 -16.37 -1.47
C GLU A 106 4.09 -15.01 -0.92
N LEU A 107 3.53 -14.65 0.24
CA LEU A 107 3.92 -13.44 0.97
C LEU A 107 4.56 -13.80 2.30
N SER A 108 5.82 -13.40 2.49
CA SER A 108 6.53 -13.66 3.75
C SER A 108 5.94 -12.84 4.91
N ARG A 109 6.04 -13.36 6.13
CA ARG A 109 5.66 -12.63 7.35
C ARG A 109 6.41 -11.31 7.51
N ALA A 110 7.67 -11.26 7.07
CA ALA A 110 8.49 -10.05 7.12
C ALA A 110 7.96 -8.97 6.16
N THR A 111 7.54 -9.38 4.95
CA THR A 111 6.90 -8.50 3.97
C THR A 111 5.60 -7.92 4.54
N LEU A 112 4.72 -8.77 5.07
CA LEU A 112 3.45 -8.34 5.67
C LEU A 112 3.67 -7.39 6.85
N ARG A 113 4.67 -7.66 7.71
CA ARG A 113 5.03 -6.78 8.83
C ARG A 113 5.50 -5.41 8.34
N ARG A 114 6.37 -5.37 7.33
CA ARG A 114 6.88 -4.12 6.74
C ARG A 114 5.75 -3.30 6.15
N TRP A 115 4.85 -3.93 5.38
CA TRP A 115 3.69 -3.26 4.83
C TRP A 115 2.72 -2.74 5.90
N THR A 116 2.48 -3.52 6.96
CA THR A 116 1.66 -3.07 8.08
C THR A 116 2.25 -1.80 8.72
N GLY A 117 3.56 -1.75 8.93
CA GLY A 117 4.24 -0.57 9.47
C GLY A 117 4.13 0.65 8.56
N ALA A 118 4.39 0.47 7.26
CA ALA A 118 4.25 1.54 6.28
C ALA A 118 2.80 2.06 6.18
N VAL A 119 1.79 1.19 6.28
CA VAL A 119 0.39 1.64 6.33
C VAL A 119 0.11 2.43 7.60
N ALA A 120 0.68 2.07 8.75
CA ALA A 120 0.53 2.86 9.97
C ALA A 120 1.11 4.27 9.80
N GLU A 121 2.29 4.39 9.17
CA GLU A 121 2.89 5.70 8.83
C GLU A 121 1.99 6.52 7.89
N LEU A 122 1.40 5.89 6.87
CA LEU A 122 0.47 6.56 5.94
C LEU A 122 -0.81 7.06 6.61
N LEU A 123 -1.26 6.37 7.67
CA LEU A 123 -2.47 6.71 8.41
C LEU A 123 -2.25 7.74 9.52
N GLU A 124 -1.00 8.15 9.78
CA GLU A 124 -0.67 9.11 10.85
C GLU A 124 -1.47 10.42 10.77
N PRO A 125 -1.68 11.05 9.60
CA PRO A 125 -2.50 12.27 9.52
C PRO A 125 -3.96 12.04 9.95
N LEU A 126 -4.54 10.89 9.58
CA LEU A 126 -5.90 10.51 9.97
C LEU A 126 -5.98 10.24 11.47
N TYR A 127 -4.98 9.56 12.03
CA TYR A 127 -4.87 9.37 13.46
C TYR A 127 -4.77 10.72 14.20
N GLY A 128 -4.01 11.68 13.68
CA GLY A 128 -3.90 13.02 14.25
C GLY A 128 -5.25 13.74 14.35
N VAL A 129 -6.05 13.72 13.28
CA VAL A 129 -7.39 14.30 13.27
C VAL A 129 -8.34 13.55 14.21
N LEU A 130 -8.32 12.22 14.18
CA LEU A 130 -9.16 11.39 15.06
C LEU A 130 -8.82 11.65 16.53
N ARG A 131 -7.54 11.75 16.87
CA ARG A 131 -7.07 12.06 18.22
C ARG A 131 -7.55 13.44 18.67
N GLN A 132 -7.46 14.46 17.82
CA GLN A 132 -7.98 15.79 18.15
C GLN A 132 -9.49 15.73 18.42
N TYR A 133 -10.24 15.06 17.56
CA TYR A 133 -11.69 14.89 17.69
C TYR A 133 -12.07 14.19 19.02
N VAL A 134 -11.45 13.05 19.32
CA VAL A 134 -11.72 12.28 20.54
C VAL A 134 -11.42 13.12 21.80
N LEU A 135 -10.37 13.96 21.77
CA LEU A 135 -9.93 14.76 22.91
C LEU A 135 -10.52 16.17 22.98
N MET A 136 -11.43 16.56 22.09
CA MET A 136 -12.15 17.83 22.20
C MET A 136 -12.95 17.91 23.52
N PRO A 137 -13.29 19.12 24.01
CA PRO A 137 -14.13 19.26 25.21
C PRO A 137 -15.42 18.43 25.14
N GLY A 138 -15.75 17.76 26.24
CA GLY A 138 -16.86 16.82 26.32
C GLY A 138 -16.54 15.62 27.21
N LYS A 139 -17.34 14.56 27.11
CA LYS A 139 -17.15 13.32 27.85
C LYS A 139 -16.28 12.35 27.04
N VAL A 140 -15.17 11.94 27.65
CA VAL A 140 -14.23 10.95 27.09
C VAL A 140 -14.20 9.76 28.04
N HIS A 141 -14.37 8.57 27.49
CA HIS A 141 -14.17 7.31 28.17
C HIS A 141 -12.76 6.83 27.91
N ALA A 142 -12.09 6.38 28.96
CA ALA A 142 -10.77 5.78 28.87
C ALA A 142 -10.79 4.40 29.52
N ASP A 143 -10.18 3.43 28.87
CA ASP A 143 -9.96 2.09 29.40
C ASP A 143 -8.50 1.70 29.19
N ASP A 144 -7.99 0.87 30.09
CA ASP A 144 -6.61 0.41 30.04
C ASP A 144 -6.56 -1.13 30.02
N ILE A 145 -5.83 -1.67 29.06
CA ILE A 145 -5.71 -3.11 28.86
C ILE A 145 -4.27 -3.52 29.13
N PRO A 146 -3.99 -4.37 30.15
CA PRO A 146 -2.66 -4.89 30.39
C PRO A 146 -2.27 -5.86 29.26
N VAL A 147 -1.06 -5.69 28.71
CA VAL A 147 -0.51 -6.52 27.65
C VAL A 147 0.91 -6.97 28.00
N LEU A 148 1.22 -8.23 27.72
CA LEU A 148 2.58 -8.73 27.88
C LEU A 148 3.43 -8.35 26.66
N VAL A 149 4.50 -7.62 26.91
CA VAL A 149 5.48 -7.24 25.87
C VAL A 149 6.82 -7.87 26.18
N ARG A 150 7.57 -8.22 25.13
CA ARG A 150 8.93 -8.72 25.30
C ARG A 150 9.84 -7.57 25.68
N ASP A 151 10.56 -7.72 26.79
CA ASP A 151 11.52 -6.72 27.23
C ASP A 151 12.87 -6.90 26.49
N PRO A 152 13.32 -5.91 25.69
CA PRO A 152 14.58 -6.00 24.98
C PRO A 152 15.74 -6.03 25.98
N GLY A 153 16.45 -7.16 26.05
CA GLY A 153 17.66 -7.33 26.88
C GLY A 153 17.50 -8.32 28.03
N SER A 154 16.34 -8.38 28.70
CA SER A 154 16.12 -9.32 29.82
C SER A 154 15.60 -10.70 29.38
N GLY A 155 15.04 -10.79 28.17
CA GLY A 155 14.45 -12.02 27.64
C GLY A 155 13.14 -12.45 28.31
N LYS A 156 12.69 -11.71 29.33
CA LYS A 156 11.45 -11.96 30.08
C LYS A 156 10.30 -11.09 29.54
N PRO A 157 9.05 -11.55 29.62
CA PRO A 157 7.90 -10.69 29.36
C PRO A 157 7.75 -9.67 30.49
N ARG A 158 7.44 -8.41 30.15
CA ARG A 158 7.02 -7.38 31.10
C ARG A 158 5.57 -6.98 30.83
N SER A 159 4.85 -6.60 31.87
CA SER A 159 3.52 -6.01 31.70
C SER A 159 3.66 -4.58 31.17
N ALA A 160 2.98 -4.28 30.08
CA ALA A 160 2.72 -2.94 29.57
C ALA A 160 1.22 -2.68 29.58
N ARG A 161 0.79 -1.46 29.29
CA ARG A 161 -0.63 -1.09 29.26
C ARG A 161 -0.92 -0.37 27.94
N LEU A 162 -2.00 -0.75 27.29
CA LEU A 162 -2.57 -0.05 26.14
C LEU A 162 -3.74 0.79 26.65
N TRP A 163 -3.75 2.08 26.33
CA TRP A 163 -4.85 2.97 26.68
C TRP A 163 -5.74 3.20 25.46
N VAL A 164 -7.05 3.03 25.64
CA VAL A 164 -8.05 3.29 24.61
C VAL A 164 -8.89 4.48 25.06
N TYR A 165 -9.08 5.44 24.16
CA TYR A 165 -9.91 6.62 24.39
C TYR A 165 -11.06 6.62 23.39
N VAL A 166 -12.28 6.81 23.89
CA VAL A 166 -13.50 6.90 23.07
C VAL A 166 -14.31 8.10 23.53
N ARG A 167 -14.94 8.80 22.60
CA ARG A 167 -15.83 9.93 22.88
C ARG A 167 -17.28 9.51 22.64
N ASP A 168 -18.21 10.05 23.43
CA ASP A 168 -19.66 9.97 23.19
C ASP A 168 -20.08 10.67 21.89
#